data_AF-A0A9P4M3B5-F1
#
_entry.id   AF-A0A9P4M3B5-F1
#
_cell.length_a   1.000
_cell.length_b   1.000
_cell.length_c   1.000
_cell.angle_alpha   90.00
_cell.angle_beta   90.00
_cell.angle_gamma   90.00
#
_symmetry.space_group_name_H-M   'P 1'
#
loop_
_entity.id
_entity.type
_entity.pdbx_description
1 polymer ?
#
loop_
_entity_poly.entity_id
_entity_poly.type
_entity_poly.pdbx_seq_one_letter_code
_entity_poly.pdbx_strand_id
1 'polypeptide(L)'
;SRFVPAGTLEEPVNRDEEWAKAQQDIEANRKQKEEEGKQEGGKSLYEVLQANKAAKQDAFEEKIRFQNQFRSLDEDDVDFLDSVLESTRAKEAAVRKETSEQLEEFKRKQEEADKANATQADSGSPELEQEHWTVHPRKRKKSHVKENPLGLKLRKTSS
;
A
#
# COMPACT_ATOMS: atom_id res chain seq x y z
N SER A 1 30.99 -52.47 53.07
CA SER A 1 30.57 -53.89 53.00
C SER A 1 29.10 -53.97 53.41
N ARG A 2 28.21 -54.34 52.49
CA ARG A 2 26.79 -54.58 52.79
C ARG A 2 26.52 -56.06 52.51
N PHE A 3 26.96 -56.88 53.44
CA PHE A 3 26.71 -58.33 53.41
C PHE A 3 25.32 -58.55 54.01
N VAL A 4 24.40 -59.11 53.23
CA VAL A 4 23.07 -59.51 53.71
C VAL A 4 23.17 -60.98 54.12
N PRO A 5 22.92 -61.34 55.39
CA PRO A 5 23.01 -62.71 55.86
C PRO A 5 21.95 -63.61 55.22
N ALA A 6 22.29 -64.87 54.98
CA ALA A 6 21.52 -65.85 54.20
C ALA A 6 20.18 -66.32 54.83
N GLY A 7 19.59 -65.55 55.75
CA GLY A 7 18.36 -65.91 56.49
C GLY A 7 17.14 -65.02 56.21
N THR A 8 17.23 -64.00 55.35
CA THR A 8 16.12 -63.05 55.07
C THR A 8 15.33 -63.38 53.79
N LEU A 9 15.20 -64.67 53.45
CA LEU A 9 14.53 -65.14 52.21
C LEU A 9 13.03 -65.44 52.37
N GLU A 10 12.48 -65.42 53.60
CA GLU A 10 11.05 -65.73 53.86
C GLU A 10 10.12 -64.50 53.83
N GLU A 11 10.62 -63.27 53.92
CA GLU A 11 9.79 -62.07 53.64
C GLU A 11 9.98 -61.66 52.17
N PRO A 12 8.90 -61.62 51.35
CA PRO A 12 9.01 -61.15 49.98
C PRO A 12 9.43 -59.69 50.01
N VAL A 13 10.65 -59.42 49.53
CA VAL A 13 11.18 -58.07 49.47
C VAL A 13 10.24 -57.26 48.59
N ASN A 14 9.60 -56.20 49.12
CA ASN A 14 8.77 -55.23 48.37
C ASN A 14 9.54 -54.47 47.26
N ARG A 15 10.72 -54.98 46.85
CA ARG A 15 11.59 -54.47 45.79
C ARG A 15 10.92 -54.56 44.42
N ASP A 16 10.01 -55.51 44.22
CA ASP A 16 9.42 -55.76 42.90
C ASP A 16 8.60 -54.56 42.40
N GLU A 17 7.89 -53.85 43.28
CA GLU A 17 7.11 -52.67 42.91
C GLU A 17 8.00 -51.45 42.60
N GLU A 18 9.01 -51.20 43.44
CA GLU A 18 9.97 -50.11 43.23
C GLU A 18 10.81 -50.35 41.97
N TRP A 19 11.19 -51.61 41.73
CA TRP A 19 11.96 -52.00 40.56
C TRP A 19 11.11 -51.95 39.29
N ALA A 20 9.85 -52.40 39.34
CA ALA A 20 8.92 -52.28 38.22
C ALA A 20 8.64 -50.81 37.86
N LYS A 21 8.47 -49.92 38.85
CA LYS A 21 8.35 -48.46 38.62
C LYS A 21 9.62 -47.90 37.99
N ALA A 22 10.79 -48.22 38.52
CA ALA A 22 12.06 -47.76 37.95
C ALA A 22 12.24 -48.22 36.50
N GLN A 23 11.79 -49.44 36.17
CA GLN A 23 11.85 -49.97 34.81
C GLN A 23 10.86 -49.28 33.87
N GLN A 24 9.64 -49.00 34.34
CA GLN A 24 8.66 -48.19 33.62
C GLN A 24 9.19 -46.78 33.33
N ASP A 25 9.86 -46.15 34.31
CA ASP A 25 10.45 -44.81 34.14
C ASP A 25 11.60 -44.82 33.11
N ILE A 26 12.43 -45.87 33.11
CA ILE A 26 13.50 -46.05 32.11
C ILE A 26 12.89 -46.23 30.70
N GLU A 27 11.85 -47.05 30.57
CA GLU A 27 11.17 -47.25 29.29
C GLU A 27 10.44 -46.00 28.80
N ALA A 28 9.81 -45.25 29.71
CA ALA A 28 9.17 -43.98 29.40
C ALA A 28 10.19 -42.95 28.91
N ASN A 29 11.33 -42.81 29.59
CA ASN A 29 12.44 -41.96 29.15
C ASN A 29 13.00 -42.41 27.78
N ARG A 30 13.12 -43.72 27.56
CA ARG A 30 13.59 -44.24 26.26
C ARG A 30 12.62 -43.88 25.13
N LYS A 31 11.32 -44.04 25.37
CA LYS A 31 10.27 -43.66 24.40
C LYS A 31 10.28 -42.16 24.13
N GLN A 32 10.35 -41.31 25.15
CA GLN A 32 10.46 -39.87 24.97
C GLN A 32 11.68 -39.48 24.13
N LYS A 33 12.84 -40.07 24.42
CA LYS A 33 14.07 -39.81 23.65
C LYS A 33 14.00 -40.31 22.21
N GLU A 34 13.33 -41.44 21.97
CA GLU A 34 13.04 -41.95 20.62
C GLU A 34 12.06 -41.05 19.86
N GLU A 35 11.10 -40.43 20.55
CA GLU A 35 10.15 -39.46 19.98
C GLU A 35 10.82 -38.12 19.66
N GLU A 36 11.66 -37.60 20.55
CA GLU A 36 12.45 -36.38 20.34
C GLU A 36 13.47 -36.54 19.20
N GLY A 37 14.01 -37.75 19.01
CA GLY A 37 14.95 -38.06 17.93
C GLY A 37 14.29 -38.21 16.55
N LYS A 38 12.96 -38.35 16.48
CA LYS A 38 12.24 -38.42 15.20
C LYS A 38 12.06 -37.00 14.66
N GLN A 39 12.64 -36.74 13.50
CA GLN A 39 12.43 -35.48 12.77
C GLN A 39 10.95 -35.27 12.50
N GLU A 40 10.43 -34.07 12.80
CA GLU A 40 9.02 -33.72 12.63
C GLU A 40 8.53 -34.07 11.21
N GLY A 41 7.60 -35.02 11.13
CA GLY A 41 6.91 -35.37 9.89
C GLY A 41 7.78 -36.02 8.81
N GLY A 42 8.96 -36.57 9.15
CA GLY A 42 9.83 -37.25 8.19
C GLY A 42 10.55 -36.34 7.20
N LYS A 43 10.52 -35.02 7.45
CA LYS A 43 11.25 -34.03 6.65
C LYS A 43 12.75 -34.20 6.87
N SER A 44 13.52 -34.06 5.80
CA SER A 44 14.97 -34.09 5.92
C SER A 44 15.46 -32.91 6.79
N LEU A 45 16.58 -33.09 7.50
CA LEU A 45 17.21 -32.01 8.28
C LEU A 45 17.44 -30.75 7.42
N TYR A 46 17.76 -30.92 6.14
CA TYR A 46 17.93 -29.84 5.19
C TYR A 46 16.64 -29.02 5.02
N GLU A 47 15.49 -29.66 4.82
CA GLU A 47 14.20 -28.97 4.70
C GLU A 47 13.84 -28.20 5.97
N VAL A 48 14.08 -28.79 7.14
CA VAL A 48 13.82 -28.13 8.44
C VAL A 48 14.71 -26.89 8.59
N LEU A 49 16.00 -26.99 8.25
CA LEU A 49 16.91 -25.85 8.32
C LEU A 49 16.53 -24.76 7.31
N GLN A 50 16.12 -25.15 6.10
CA GLN A 50 15.67 -24.21 5.09
C GLN A 50 14.38 -23.49 5.52
N ALA A 51 13.42 -24.22 6.09
CA ALA A 51 12.20 -23.63 6.64
C ALA A 51 12.49 -22.66 7.80
N ASN A 52 13.41 -23.02 8.71
CA ASN A 52 13.84 -22.11 9.78
C ASN A 52 14.52 -20.85 9.25
N LYS A 53 15.33 -20.98 8.19
CA LYS A 53 15.96 -19.83 7.55
C LYS A 53 14.92 -18.92 6.90
N ALA A 54 13.98 -19.50 6.16
CA ALA A 54 12.87 -18.77 5.54
C ALA A 54 12.01 -18.08 6.59
N ALA A 55 11.59 -18.78 7.65
CA ALA A 55 10.79 -18.21 8.73
C ALA A 55 11.48 -17.04 9.44
N LYS A 56 12.80 -17.12 9.64
CA LYS A 56 13.58 -16.00 10.20
C LYS A 56 13.65 -14.82 9.24
N GLN A 57 13.82 -15.09 7.95
CA GLN A 57 13.83 -14.07 6.92
C GLN A 57 12.48 -13.37 6.83
N ASP A 58 11.39 -14.13 6.76
CA ASP A 58 10.02 -13.61 6.71
C ASP A 58 9.71 -12.76 7.95
N ALA A 59 10.06 -13.24 9.15
CA ALA A 59 9.87 -12.48 10.38
C ALA A 59 10.70 -11.18 10.42
N PHE A 60 11.89 -11.17 9.80
CA PHE A 60 12.72 -9.97 9.69
C PHE A 60 12.12 -8.97 8.70
N GLU A 61 11.69 -9.45 7.53
CA GLU A 61 11.05 -8.64 6.50
C GLU A 61 9.70 -8.08 6.95
N GLU A 62 8.90 -8.85 7.68
CA GLU A 62 7.66 -8.38 8.28
C GLU A 62 7.94 -7.26 9.30
N LYS A 63 8.92 -7.43 10.18
CA LYS A 63 9.32 -6.38 11.14
C LYS A 63 9.76 -5.11 10.41
N ILE A 64 10.57 -5.23 9.37
CA ILE A 64 10.99 -4.08 8.56
C ILE A 64 9.80 -3.44 7.86
N ARG A 65 8.91 -4.24 7.26
CA ARG A 65 7.72 -3.75 6.58
C ARG A 65 6.81 -2.99 7.55
N PHE A 66 6.55 -3.54 8.74
CA PHE A 66 5.75 -2.88 9.77
C PHE A 66 6.42 -1.63 10.33
N GLN A 67 7.74 -1.62 10.49
CA GLN A 67 8.47 -0.41 10.90
C GLN A 67 8.37 0.70 9.84
N ASN A 68 8.48 0.35 8.56
CA ASN A 68 8.37 1.33 7.48
C ASN A 68 6.94 1.84 7.28
N GLN A 69 5.91 1.05 7.62
CA GLN A 69 4.51 1.44 7.45
C GLN A 69 4.03 2.47 8.49
N PHE A 70 4.60 2.44 9.71
CA PHE A 70 4.25 3.36 10.79
C PHE A 70 5.44 4.24 11.19
N ARG A 71 6.22 4.68 10.19
CA ARG A 71 7.27 5.68 10.38
C ARG A 71 6.64 7.07 10.37
N SER A 72 7.07 7.95 11.27
CA SER A 72 6.84 9.39 11.13
C SER A 72 7.50 9.89 9.85
N LEU A 73 6.94 10.94 9.24
CA LEU A 73 7.66 11.69 8.20
C LEU A 73 8.91 12.30 8.85
N ASP A 74 10.07 12.02 8.27
CA ASP A 74 11.32 12.67 8.66
C ASP A 74 11.37 14.08 8.06
N GLU A 75 12.28 14.94 8.55
CA GLU A 75 12.42 16.33 8.08
C GLU A 75 12.65 16.41 6.56
N ASP A 76 13.52 15.53 6.02
CA ASP A 76 13.77 15.39 4.58
C ASP A 76 12.49 15.04 3.78
N ASP A 77 11.61 14.21 4.34
CA ASP A 77 10.36 13.81 3.68
C ASP A 77 9.35 14.97 3.66
N VAL A 78 9.31 15.77 4.73
CA VAL A 78 8.48 16.98 4.80
C VAL A 78 8.95 18.00 3.78
N ASP A 79 10.25 18.26 3.71
CA ASP A 79 10.85 19.18 2.74
C ASP A 79 10.57 18.74 1.29
N PHE A 80 10.64 17.43 1.01
CA PHE A 80 10.28 16.88 -0.29
C PHE A 80 8.79 17.14 -0.62
N LEU A 81 7.88 16.90 0.32
CA LEU A 81 6.45 17.15 0.10
C LEU A 81 6.15 18.62 -0.14
N ASP A 82 6.82 19.52 0.58
CA ASP A 82 6.72 20.97 0.36
C ASP A 82 7.25 21.37 -1.02
N SER A 83 8.39 20.82 -1.44
CA SER A 83 8.93 21.00 -2.80
C SER A 83 7.96 20.51 -3.88
N VAL A 84 7.32 19.36 -3.68
CA VAL A 84 6.29 18.84 -4.60
C VAL A 84 5.10 19.80 -4.67
N LEU A 85 4.57 20.23 -3.52
CA LEU A 85 3.46 21.19 -3.47
C LEU A 85 3.82 22.53 -4.13
N GLU A 86 5.01 23.06 -3.86
CA GLU A 86 5.50 24.28 -4.48
C GLU A 86 5.63 24.11 -5.99
N SER A 87 6.16 22.98 -6.47
CA SER A 87 6.26 22.70 -7.91
C SER A 87 4.89 22.64 -8.59
N THR A 88 3.86 22.12 -7.92
CA THR A 88 2.50 22.08 -8.46
C THR A 88 1.89 23.48 -8.51
N ARG A 89 2.05 24.28 -7.45
CA ARG A 89 1.60 25.68 -7.41
C ARG A 89 2.29 26.53 -8.47
N ALA A 90 3.59 26.32 -8.67
CA ALA A 90 4.36 27.02 -9.70
C ALA A 90 3.86 26.69 -11.11
N LYS A 91 3.58 25.41 -11.40
CA LYS A 91 2.98 24.97 -12.67
C LYS A 91 1.59 25.59 -12.88
N GLU A 92 0.74 25.56 -11.88
CA GLU A 92 -0.59 26.20 -11.96
C GLU A 92 -0.49 27.71 -12.17
N ALA A 93 0.43 28.38 -11.48
CA ALA A 93 0.64 29.81 -11.64
C ALA A 93 1.18 30.16 -13.03
N ALA A 94 2.08 29.35 -13.60
CA ALA A 94 2.56 29.51 -14.97
C ALA A 94 1.41 29.39 -15.97
N VAL A 95 0.59 28.33 -15.86
CA VAL A 95 -0.59 28.15 -16.73
C VAL A 95 -1.59 29.31 -16.57
N ARG A 96 -1.83 29.79 -15.35
CA ARG A 96 -2.71 30.96 -15.12
C ARG A 96 -2.15 32.23 -15.77
N LYS A 97 -0.84 32.44 -15.71
CA LYS A 97 -0.19 33.59 -16.36
C LYS A 97 -0.30 33.50 -17.88
N GLU A 98 0.09 32.36 -18.45
CA GLU A 98 0.01 32.11 -19.90
C GLU A 98 -1.43 32.31 -20.42
N THR A 99 -2.42 31.79 -19.70
CA THR A 99 -3.83 31.97 -20.08
C THR A 99 -4.29 33.42 -19.95
N SER A 100 -3.85 34.15 -18.91
CA SER A 100 -4.18 35.58 -18.78
C SER A 100 -3.55 36.41 -19.90
N GLU A 101 -2.30 36.15 -20.26
CA GLU A 101 -1.59 36.83 -21.35
C GLU A 101 -2.26 36.57 -22.69
N GLN A 102 -2.63 35.31 -22.97
CA GLN A 102 -3.38 34.96 -24.18
C GLN A 102 -4.74 35.66 -24.26
N LEU A 103 -5.45 35.80 -23.14
CA LEU A 103 -6.72 36.54 -23.10
C LEU A 103 -6.53 38.04 -23.31
N GLU A 104 -5.47 38.62 -22.75
CA GLU A 104 -5.11 40.03 -22.97
C GLU A 104 -4.74 40.30 -24.43
N GLU A 105 -3.93 39.44 -25.04
CA GLU A 105 -3.60 39.52 -26.46
C GLU A 105 -4.84 39.40 -27.35
N PHE A 106 -5.77 38.50 -27.01
CA PHE A 106 -7.02 38.37 -27.73
C PHE A 106 -7.86 39.64 -27.64
N LYS A 107 -8.02 40.21 -26.43
CA LYS A 107 -8.71 41.48 -26.24
C LYS A 107 -8.05 42.62 -27.00
N ARG A 108 -6.72 42.70 -26.99
CA ARG A 108 -5.96 43.71 -27.72
C ARG A 108 -6.20 43.61 -29.22
N LYS A 109 -6.14 42.40 -29.79
CA LYS A 109 -6.44 42.14 -31.21
C LYS A 109 -7.90 42.48 -31.55
N GLN A 110 -8.84 42.18 -30.67
CA GLN A 110 -10.24 42.56 -30.85
C GLN A 110 -10.41 44.08 -30.86
N GLU A 111 -9.83 44.79 -29.89
CA GLU A 111 -9.87 46.26 -29.86
C GLU A 111 -9.18 46.89 -31.08
N GLU A 112 -8.06 46.33 -31.55
CA GLU A 112 -7.38 46.77 -32.77
C GLU A 112 -8.26 46.55 -34.01
N ALA A 113 -8.92 45.40 -34.12
CA ALA A 113 -9.86 45.09 -35.21
C ALA A 113 -11.10 45.99 -35.16
N ASP A 114 -11.67 46.24 -33.98
CA ASP A 114 -12.81 47.14 -33.79
C ASP A 114 -12.43 48.59 -34.12
N LYS A 115 -11.23 49.04 -33.72
CA LYS A 115 -10.69 50.35 -34.11
C LYS A 115 -10.48 50.44 -35.63
N ALA A 116 -9.90 49.42 -36.25
CA ALA A 116 -9.71 49.37 -37.70
C ALA A 116 -11.06 49.42 -38.44
N ASN A 117 -12.03 48.61 -38.02
CA ASN A 117 -13.40 48.62 -38.56
C ASN A 117 -14.08 49.98 -38.36
N ALA A 118 -13.93 50.62 -37.20
CA ALA A 118 -14.48 51.96 -36.96
C ALA A 118 -13.86 53.03 -37.89
N THR A 119 -12.55 52.97 -38.13
CA THR A 119 -11.87 53.85 -39.10
C THR A 119 -12.26 53.55 -40.56
N GLN A 120 -12.59 52.30 -40.86
CA GLN A 120 -13.01 51.87 -42.20
C GLN A 120 -14.50 52.19 -42.47
N ALA A 121 -15.33 52.22 -41.42
CA ALA A 121 -16.73 52.65 -41.50
C ALA A 121 -16.88 54.17 -41.74
N ASP A 122 -15.92 54.99 -41.29
CA ASP A 122 -15.88 56.45 -41.54
C ASP A 122 -15.45 56.81 -42.98
N SER A 123 -14.92 55.86 -43.76
CA SER A 123 -14.33 56.11 -45.10
C SER A 123 -15.10 55.56 -46.31
N GLY A 124 -16.37 55.13 -46.15
CA GLY A 124 -17.25 54.80 -47.29
C GLY A 124 -16.81 53.55 -48.07
N SER A 125 -17.37 52.41 -47.67
CA SER A 125 -17.04 51.01 -48.03
C SER A 125 -16.85 50.63 -49.53
N PRO A 126 -16.30 49.43 -49.82
CA PRO A 126 -17.25 48.35 -50.12
C PRO A 126 -17.02 47.06 -49.31
N GLU A 127 -18.13 46.60 -48.75
CA GLU A 127 -18.52 45.27 -48.28
C GLU A 127 -17.57 44.13 -48.71
N LEU A 128 -16.66 43.72 -47.84
CA LEU A 128 -16.03 42.40 -47.92
C LEU A 128 -16.58 41.55 -46.79
N GLU A 129 -17.18 40.42 -47.19
CA GLU A 129 -17.87 39.42 -46.38
C GLU A 129 -17.26 39.26 -44.99
N GLN A 130 -17.87 39.94 -44.01
CA GLN A 130 -17.60 39.68 -42.60
C GLN A 130 -18.22 38.33 -42.28
N GLU A 131 -17.39 37.29 -42.24
CA GLU A 131 -17.73 35.98 -41.67
C GLU A 131 -18.03 36.15 -40.17
N HIS A 132 -19.27 36.54 -39.91
CA HIS A 132 -19.89 36.59 -38.61
C HIS A 132 -20.00 35.15 -38.08
N TRP A 133 -19.04 34.75 -37.25
CA TRP A 133 -19.14 33.51 -36.49
C TRP A 133 -20.33 33.61 -35.53
N THR A 134 -21.50 33.23 -36.00
CA THR A 134 -22.71 33.15 -35.21
C THR A 134 -22.59 31.96 -34.26
N VAL A 135 -22.17 32.25 -33.03
CA VAL A 135 -22.21 31.28 -31.93
C VAL A 135 -23.67 31.08 -31.54
N HIS A 136 -24.38 30.24 -32.30
CA HIS A 136 -25.76 29.87 -32.02
C HIS A 136 -25.82 29.14 -30.66
N PRO A 137 -26.61 29.61 -29.68
CA PRO A 137 -26.81 28.87 -28.44
C PRO A 137 -27.62 27.60 -28.75
N ARG A 138 -26.93 26.48 -29.00
CA ARG A 138 -27.58 25.16 -29.14
C ARG A 138 -28.27 24.83 -27.82
N LYS A 139 -29.60 24.89 -27.80
CA LYS A 139 -30.39 24.38 -26.68
C LYS A 139 -30.10 22.88 -26.53
N ARG A 140 -29.31 22.52 -25.52
CA ARG A 140 -29.04 21.11 -25.18
C ARG A 140 -30.38 20.48 -24.76
N LYS A 141 -30.84 19.48 -25.53
CA LYS A 141 -31.85 18.54 -25.01
C LYS A 141 -31.22 17.85 -23.80
N LYS A 142 -31.90 17.93 -22.66
CA LYS A 142 -31.60 17.19 -21.43
C LYS A 142 -31.82 15.71 -21.72
N SER A 143 -30.84 15.03 -22.30
CA SER A 143 -30.81 13.58 -22.34
C SER A 143 -30.26 13.08 -21.00
N HIS A 144 -31.20 12.62 -20.19
CA HIS A 144 -31.10 11.55 -19.20
C HIS A 144 -29.71 10.91 -19.00
N VAL A 145 -29.20 11.11 -17.78
CA VAL A 145 -28.37 10.19 -16.97
C VAL A 145 -27.44 9.25 -17.75
N LYS A 146 -26.15 9.58 -17.75
CA LYS A 146 -25.08 8.58 -17.71
C LYS A 146 -23.82 9.18 -17.11
N GLU A 147 -23.51 8.64 -15.93
CA GLU A 147 -22.20 8.34 -15.38
C GLU A 147 -21.11 9.41 -15.37
N ASN A 148 -20.64 9.65 -14.16
CA ASN A 148 -19.51 10.48 -13.77
C ASN A 148 -18.31 10.35 -14.75
N PRO A 149 -17.82 11.43 -15.38
CA PRO A 149 -16.71 11.35 -16.33
C PRO A 149 -15.35 10.99 -15.69
N LEU A 150 -15.27 10.88 -14.37
CA LEU A 150 -14.05 10.53 -13.64
C LEU A 150 -14.07 9.16 -12.94
N GLY A 151 -15.10 8.32 -13.15
CA GLY A 151 -15.11 6.95 -12.60
C GLY A 151 -15.11 6.83 -11.06
N LEU A 152 -15.25 7.94 -10.31
CA LEU A 152 -15.32 7.90 -8.85
C LEU A 152 -16.73 7.55 -8.39
N LYS A 153 -16.85 6.43 -7.66
CA LYS A 153 -18.07 5.99 -6.98
C LYS A 153 -18.31 6.85 -5.73
N LEU A 154 -19.20 7.83 -5.84
CA LEU A 154 -19.71 8.55 -4.66
C LEU A 154 -20.57 7.59 -3.84
N ARG A 155 -20.07 7.18 -2.66
CA ARG A 155 -20.86 6.42 -1.69
C ARG A 155 -21.88 7.37 -1.06
N LYS A 156 -23.15 7.04 -1.27
CA LYS A 156 -24.30 7.78 -0.73
C LYS A 156 -24.37 7.51 0.76
N THR A 157 -24.08 8.51 1.59
CA THR A 157 -24.31 8.46 3.04
C THR A 157 -25.81 8.58 3.28
N SER A 158 -26.44 7.51 3.77
CA SER A 158 -27.82 7.57 4.27
C SER A 158 -27.83 8.30 5.60
N SER A 159 -28.74 9.27 5.72
CA SER A 159 -29.25 9.74 7.02
C SER A 159 -30.38 8.84 7.49
#